data_AF-A0A377DSJ2-F1
#
_entry.id   AF-A0A377DSJ2-F1
#
_cell.length_a   1.000
_cell.length_b   1.000
_cell.length_c   1.000
_cell.angle_alpha   90.00
_cell.angle_beta   90.00
_cell.angle_gamma   90.00
#
_symmetry.space_group_name_H-M   'P 1'
#
loop_
_entity.id
_entity.type
_entity.pdbx_description
1 polymer ?
#
loop_
_entity_poly.entity_id
_entity_poly.type
_entity_poly.pdbx_seq_one_letter_code
_entity_poly.pdbx_strand_id
1 'polypeptide(L)'
;MNGDPAEQWQYDEHGWLTTLSHTSEGHRVSVHYGYDDKGRLTGERQTVENPETGELLWHHETGHAYNEQGLATASRRTVCRRWSG
;
A
#
# COMPACT_ATOMS: atom_id res chain seq x y z
N MET A 1 6.23 -27.78 -6.72
CA MET A 1 6.39 -26.43 -7.30
C MET A 1 5.62 -25.52 -6.38
N ASN A 2 6.30 -24.70 -5.57
CA ASN A 2 5.67 -23.90 -4.51
C ASN A 2 4.87 -22.78 -5.18
N GLY A 3 3.56 -22.98 -5.29
CA GLY A 3 2.62 -22.21 -6.11
C GLY A 3 1.79 -21.21 -5.32
N ASP A 4 2.31 -20.69 -4.21
CA ASP A 4 1.77 -19.47 -3.63
C ASP A 4 2.05 -18.32 -4.61
N PRO A 5 1.07 -17.44 -4.88
CA PRO A 5 1.28 -16.28 -5.75
C PRO A 5 2.46 -15.46 -5.21
N ALA A 6 3.57 -15.52 -5.93
CA ALA A 6 4.77 -14.77 -5.58
C ALA A 6 4.41 -13.28 -5.47
N GLU A 7 5.01 -12.62 -4.48
CA GLU A 7 4.88 -11.19 -4.30
C GLU A 7 5.23 -10.47 -5.60
N GLN A 8 4.29 -9.69 -6.12
CA GLN A 8 4.46 -8.89 -7.32
C GLN A 8 4.91 -7.50 -6.91
N TRP A 9 6.09 -7.10 -7.37
CA TRP A 9 6.67 -5.79 -7.10
C TRP A 9 6.66 -4.96 -8.37
N GLN A 10 6.15 -3.73 -8.27
CA GLN A 10 6.17 -2.75 -9.33
C GLN A 10 6.99 -1.55 -8.88
N TYR A 11 7.89 -1.12 -9.76
CA TYR A 11 8.74 0.03 -9.53
C TYR A 11 8.40 1.11 -10.55
N ASP A 12 8.53 2.38 -10.18
CA ASP A 12 8.46 3.49 -11.14
C ASP A 12 9.76 3.66 -11.96
N GLU A 13 9.77 4.68 -12.82
CA GLU A 13 10.94 5.05 -13.64
C GLU A 13 12.16 5.48 -12.82
N HIS A 14 11.97 5.90 -11.55
CA HIS A 14 13.06 6.23 -10.63
C HIS A 14 13.59 4.99 -9.89
N GLY A 15 12.95 3.84 -10.06
CA GLY A 15 13.28 2.59 -9.38
C GLY A 15 12.68 2.49 -7.97
N TRP A 16 11.69 3.31 -7.62
CA TRP A 16 11.01 3.27 -6.33
C TRP A 16 9.84 2.29 -6.38
N LEU A 17 9.68 1.48 -5.32
CA LEU A 17 8.61 0.48 -5.22
C LEU A 17 7.26 1.19 -5.10
N THR A 18 6.48 1.27 -6.18
CA THR A 18 5.18 1.97 -6.18
C THR A 18 4.03 1.06 -5.81
N THR A 19 4.11 -0.23 -6.12
CA THR A 19 3.05 -1.20 -5.81
C THR A 19 3.63 -2.56 -5.46
N LEU A 20 3.14 -3.14 -4.38
CA LEU A 20 3.40 -4.50 -3.94
C LEU A 20 2.06 -5.23 -3.90
N SER A 21 1.90 -6.36 -4.58
CA SER A 21 0.70 -7.19 -4.42
C SER A 21 1.05 -8.64 -4.17
N HIS A 22 0.34 -9.27 -3.23
CA HIS A 22 0.48 -10.68 -2.94
C HIS A 22 -0.87 -11.23 -2.51
N THR A 23 -1.04 -12.54 -2.55
CA THR A 23 -2.24 -13.17 -1.97
C THR A 23 -1.93 -13.70 -0.59
N SER A 24 -2.77 -13.39 0.39
CA SER A 24 -2.66 -13.88 1.76
C SER A 24 -3.99 -14.52 2.15
N GLU A 25 -3.96 -15.78 2.60
CA GLU A 25 -5.14 -16.53 3.04
C GLU A 25 -6.33 -16.48 2.06
N GLY A 26 -6.05 -16.54 0.74
CA GLY A 26 -7.07 -16.46 -0.31
C GLY A 26 -7.57 -15.05 -0.66
N HIS A 27 -7.05 -14.01 -0.01
CA HIS A 27 -7.36 -12.61 -0.30
C HIS A 27 -6.22 -11.94 -1.05
N ARG A 28 -6.51 -11.00 -1.96
CA ARG A 28 -5.49 -10.21 -2.64
C ARG A 28 -5.16 -8.98 -1.80
N VAL A 29 -3.92 -8.90 -1.34
CA VAL A 29 -3.37 -7.74 -0.64
C VAL A 29 -2.56 -6.91 -1.63
N SER A 30 -2.84 -5.62 -1.73
CA SER A 30 -2.07 -4.68 -2.56
C SER A 30 -1.65 -3.48 -1.71
N VAL A 31 -0.38 -3.15 -1.69
CA VAL A 31 0.19 -1.96 -1.05
C VAL A 31 0.64 -1.01 -2.13
N HIS A 32 0.18 0.24 -2.07
CA HIS A 32 0.60 1.32 -2.94
C HIS A 32 1.42 2.32 -2.13
N TYR A 33 2.60 2.67 -2.63
CA TYR A 33 3.47 3.65 -2.01
C TYR A 33 3.49 4.91 -2.87
N GLY A 34 3.24 6.06 -2.24
CA GLY A 34 3.33 7.38 -2.85
C GLY A 34 4.61 8.07 -2.41
N TYR A 35 5.41 8.53 -3.38
CA TYR A 35 6.66 9.26 -3.13
C TYR A 35 6.53 10.73 -3.57
N ASP A 36 7.26 11.63 -2.92
CA ASP A 36 7.48 12.99 -3.43
C ASP A 36 8.57 13.03 -4.50
N ASP A 37 8.79 14.20 -5.13
CA ASP A 37 9.85 14.42 -6.13
C ASP A 37 11.28 14.18 -5.59
N LYS A 38 11.45 13.98 -4.28
CA LYS A 38 12.72 13.69 -3.61
C LYS A 38 12.85 12.21 -3.22
N GLY A 39 11.88 11.37 -3.52
CA GLY A 39 11.86 9.95 -3.17
C GLY A 39 11.49 9.66 -1.73
N ARG A 40 10.85 10.62 -1.05
CA ARG A 40 10.38 10.42 0.33
C ARG A 40 8.99 9.83 0.30
N LEU A 41 8.76 8.83 1.14
CA LEU A 41 7.48 8.15 1.25
C LEU A 41 6.41 9.08 1.84
N THR A 42 5.62 9.73 0.99
CA THR A 42 4.51 10.62 1.37
C THR A 42 3.25 9.87 1.81
N GLY A 43 3.11 8.60 1.43
CA GLY A 43 1.96 7.83 1.87
C GLY A 43 2.04 6.37 1.49
N GLU A 44 1.32 5.55 2.24
CA GLU A 44 1.12 4.13 2.03
C GLU A 44 -0.39 3.87 2.00
N ARG A 45 -0.86 3.13 0.99
CA ARG A 45 -2.23 2.65 0.90
C ARG A 45 -2.21 1.14 0.72
N GLN A 46 -2.56 0.40 1.76
CA GLN A 46 -2.77 -1.04 1.68
C GLN A 46 -4.25 -1.34 1.48
N THR A 47 -4.58 -2.21 0.55
CA THR A 47 -5.91 -2.74 0.27
C THR A 47 -5.89 -4.25 0.39
N VAL A 48 -7.00 -4.80 0.88
CA VAL A 48 -7.28 -6.24 0.85
C VAL A 48 -8.62 -6.39 0.14
N GLU A 49 -8.61 -7.15 -0.95
CA GLU A 49 -9.78 -7.39 -1.77
C GLU A 49 -9.98 -8.89 -2.03
N ASN A 50 -11.22 -9.27 -2.30
CA ASN A 50 -11.54 -10.62 -2.73
C ASN A 50 -11.09 -10.81 -4.19
N PRO A 51 -10.15 -11.73 -4.50
CA PRO A 51 -9.66 -11.93 -5.86
C PRO A 51 -10.71 -12.46 -6.84
N GLU A 52 -11.80 -13.07 -6.34
CA GLU A 52 -12.89 -13.60 -7.17
C GLU A 52 -13.89 -12.52 -7.57
N THR A 53 -14.18 -11.57 -6.67
CA THR A 53 -15.22 -10.56 -6.88
C THR A 53 -14.69 -9.14 -7.07
N GLY A 54 -13.42 -8.88 -6.73
CA GLY A 54 -12.83 -7.54 -6.67
C GLY A 54 -13.37 -6.68 -5.52
N GLU A 55 -14.07 -7.28 -4.55
CA GLU A 55 -14.67 -6.54 -3.44
C GLU A 55 -13.58 -6.07 -2.45
N LEU A 56 -13.54 -4.77 -2.17
CA LEU A 56 -12.63 -4.20 -1.18
C LEU A 56 -13.09 -4.53 0.24
N LEU A 57 -12.45 -5.52 0.85
CA LEU A 57 -12.75 -6.02 2.19
C LEU A 57 -12.13 -5.15 3.29
N TRP A 58 -10.95 -4.61 3.00
CA TRP A 58 -10.22 -3.76 3.93
C TRP A 58 -9.34 -2.77 3.17
N HIS A 59 -9.20 -1.57 3.70
CA HIS A 59 -8.11 -0.70 3.29
C HIS A 59 -7.57 0.06 4.49
N HIS A 60 -6.30 0.35 4.39
CA HIS A 60 -5.53 1.19 5.27
C HIS A 60 -4.80 2.22 4.47
N GLU A 61 -4.98 3.47 4.84
CA GLU A 61 -4.22 4.58 4.29
C GLU A 61 -3.47 5.26 5.41
N THR A 62 -2.16 5.44 5.23
CA THR A 62 -1.30 6.24 6.08
C THR A 62 -0.67 7.33 5.22
N GLY A 63 -0.97 8.59 5.55
CA GLY A 63 -0.31 9.75 4.94
C GLY A 63 0.80 10.27 5.84
N HIS A 64 1.98 10.50 5.26
CA HIS A 64 3.11 11.16 5.91
C HIS A 64 3.24 12.60 5.40
N ALA A 65 3.07 13.57 6.31
CA ALA A 65 3.38 14.96 6.02
C ALA A 65 4.84 15.23 6.40
N TYR A 66 5.62 15.75 5.45
CA TYR A 66 6.96 16.29 5.70
C TYR A 66 6.90 17.81 5.69
N ASN A 67 7.58 18.45 6.64
CA ASN A 67 7.78 19.90 6.62
C ASN A 67 8.95 20.27 5.68
N GLU A 68 9.18 21.57 5.45
CA GLU A 68 10.27 22.06 4.60
C GLU A 68 11.67 21.58 5.04
N GLN A 69 11.83 21.20 6.31
CA GLN A 69 13.08 20.67 6.86
C GLN A 69 13.23 19.15 6.63
N GLY A 70 12.24 18.50 6.02
CA GLY A 70 12.23 17.05 5.77
C GLY A 70 11.95 16.19 7.00
N LEU A 71 11.46 16.80 8.08
CA LEU A 71 11.04 16.07 9.27
C LEU A 71 9.58 15.62 9.10
N ALA A 72 9.34 14.33 9.36
CA ALA A 72 7.98 13.78 9.42
C ALA A 72 7.21 14.50 10.54
N THR A 73 6.28 15.36 10.15
CA THR A 73 5.66 16.33 11.06
C THR A 73 4.37 15.78 11.67
N ALA A 74 3.71 14.85 10.98
CA ALA A 74 2.63 14.02 11.50
C ALA A 74 2.31 12.90 10.49
N SER A 75 2.10 11.67 10.98
CA SER A 75 1.31 10.66 10.27
C SER A 75 -0.15 11.08 10.35
N ARG A 76 -0.66 11.75 9.31
CA ARG A 76 -1.99 12.37 9.36
C ARG A 76 -2.99 11.46 8.66
N ARG A 77 -3.88 10.89 9.48
CA ARG A 77 -4.97 9.94 9.18
C ARG A 77 -4.49 8.54 8.81
N THR A 78 -4.68 7.65 9.78
CA THR A 78 -4.86 6.23 9.54
C THR A 78 -6.35 6.01 9.30
N VAL A 79 -6.75 5.76 8.05
CA VAL A 79 -8.12 5.32 7.74
C VAL A 79 -8.08 3.80 7.68
N CYS A 80 -8.61 3.14 8.70
CA CYS A 80 -8.82 1.69 8.66
C CYS A 80 -10.32 1.42 8.47
N ARG A 81 -10.72 0.96 7.28
CA ARG A 81 -12.06 0.38 7.14
C ARG A 81 -11.97 -1.10 7.49
N ARG A 82 -12.46 -1.45 8.68
CA ARG A 82 -12.47 -2.83 9.18
C ARG A 82 -13.49 -3.68 8.41
N TRP A 83 -13.10 -4.92 8.16
CA TRP A 83 -13.90 -6.01 7.60
C TRP A 83 -15.33 -6.00 8.16
N SER A 84 -16.32 -5.96 7.27
CA SER A 84 -17.74 -6.15 7.61
C SER A 84 -18.08 -7.59 7.27
N GLY A 85 -17.87 -8.49 8.23
CA GLY A 85 -18.43 -9.84 8.19
C GLY A 85 -19.78 -9.89 8.86
#